data_AF-A0A847D8B4-F1
#
_entry.id   AF-A0A847D8B4-F1
#
_cell.length_a   1.000
_cell.length_b   1.000
_cell.length_c   1.000
_cell.angle_alpha   90.00
_cell.angle_beta   90.00
_cell.angle_gamma   90.00
#
_symmetry.space_group_name_H-M   'P 1'
#
loop_
_entity.id
_entity.type
_entity.pdbx_description
1 polymer ?
#
loop_
_entity_poly.entity_id
_entity_poly.type
_entity_poly.pdbx_seq_one_letter_code
_entity_poly.pdbx_strand_id
1 'polypeptide(L)'
;MQSYEHYIECELAEYLRLILAANSRFLENITSSHEIPFNVKVDKYEQVRQFEIKIDTSNIKNYETYNVKMRENVREEASRVKSLGFSYNIHNLYDLNDFLRFDLDLKLESKGFEALHANANKEKWKKEHLIYPSDINLNLTKLNYYKAILIFLKYVSRASDHPYDNTTNAVYQEILNKEGI
;
A
#
# COMPACT_ATOMS: atom_id res chain seq x y z
N MET A 1 2.46 -9.31 -25.10
CA MET A 1 2.66 -8.66 -23.79
C MET A 1 1.43 -9.01 -22.96
N GLN A 2 1.57 -9.86 -21.94
CA GLN A 2 0.46 -10.14 -21.02
C GLN A 2 0.21 -8.86 -20.22
N SER A 3 -1.04 -8.40 -20.18
CA SER A 3 -1.41 -7.28 -19.31
C SER A 3 -1.32 -7.74 -17.87
N TYR A 4 -0.61 -7.00 -17.02
CA TYR A 4 -0.63 -7.27 -15.59
C TYR A 4 -2.04 -7.10 -15.04
N GLU A 5 -2.58 -8.15 -14.44
CA GLU A 5 -3.89 -8.11 -13.79
C GLU A 5 -3.73 -8.34 -12.29
N HIS A 6 -4.30 -7.43 -11.51
CA HIS A 6 -4.28 -7.49 -10.05
C HIS A 6 -5.71 -7.60 -9.54
N TYR A 7 -6.05 -8.75 -8.98
CA TYR A 7 -7.38 -9.02 -8.43
C TYR A 7 -7.33 -9.22 -6.93
N ILE A 8 -8.37 -8.73 -6.26
CA ILE A 8 -8.71 -9.03 -4.88
C ILE A 8 -9.96 -9.89 -4.93
N GLU A 9 -9.87 -11.12 -4.42
CA GLU A 9 -10.92 -12.14 -4.50
C GLU A 9 -12.02 -11.92 -3.43
N CYS A 10 -12.68 -10.77 -3.46
CA CYS A 10 -13.87 -10.45 -2.68
C CYS A 10 -14.76 -9.41 -3.40
N GLU A 11 -16.00 -9.28 -2.95
CA GLU A 11 -16.89 -8.21 -3.42
C GLU A 11 -16.38 -6.82 -3.02
N LEU A 12 -16.73 -5.79 -3.80
CA LEU A 12 -16.29 -4.43 -3.55
C LEU A 12 -16.73 -3.91 -2.17
N ALA A 13 -17.96 -4.20 -1.76
CA ALA A 13 -18.47 -3.80 -0.45
C ALA A 13 -17.66 -4.41 0.70
N GLU A 14 -17.27 -5.69 0.57
CA GLU A 14 -16.40 -6.35 1.53
C GLU A 14 -15.00 -5.72 1.53
N TYR A 15 -14.44 -5.43 0.35
CA TYR A 15 -13.12 -4.79 0.26
C TYR A 15 -13.09 -3.42 0.95
N LEU A 16 -14.12 -2.60 0.71
CA LEU A 16 -14.26 -1.29 1.37
C LEU A 16 -14.39 -1.44 2.89
N ARG A 17 -15.13 -2.44 3.37
CA ARG A 17 -15.22 -2.76 4.80
C ARG A 17 -13.86 -3.14 5.38
N LEU A 18 -13.07 -3.95 4.67
CA LEU A 18 -11.72 -4.34 5.09
C LEU A 18 -10.79 -3.13 5.15
N ILE A 19 -10.86 -2.23 4.16
CA ILE A 19 -10.12 -0.96 4.17
C ILE A 19 -10.48 -0.16 5.41
N LEU A 20 -11.78 0.09 5.66
CA LEU A 20 -12.22 0.83 6.85
C LEU A 20 -11.72 0.18 8.14
N ALA A 21 -11.83 -1.15 8.26
CA ALA A 21 -11.33 -1.89 9.43
C ALA A 21 -9.81 -1.78 9.61
N ALA A 22 -9.03 -1.83 8.51
CA ALA A 22 -7.58 -1.64 8.54
C ALA A 22 -7.21 -0.25 9.08
N ASN A 23 -7.92 0.76 8.60
CA ASN A 23 -7.74 2.15 8.98
C ASN A 23 -8.15 2.38 10.44
N SER A 24 -9.26 1.79 10.89
CA SER A 24 -9.63 1.81 12.31
C SER A 24 -8.56 1.16 13.17
N ARG A 25 -8.02 0.00 12.78
CA ARG A 25 -6.89 -0.64 13.47
C ARG A 25 -5.63 0.20 13.45
N PHE A 26 -5.35 0.89 12.34
CA PHE A 26 -4.24 1.82 12.25
C PHE A 26 -4.40 2.92 13.31
N LEU A 27 -5.60 3.46 13.50
CA LEU A 27 -5.84 4.46 14.54
C LEU A 27 -5.89 3.90 15.95
N GLU A 28 -6.59 2.80 16.20
CA GLU A 28 -6.74 2.19 17.53
C GLU A 28 -5.40 1.79 18.13
N ASN A 29 -4.46 1.30 17.31
CA ASN A 29 -3.13 0.96 17.77
C ASN A 29 -2.30 2.20 18.15
N ILE A 30 -2.79 3.42 17.90
CA ILE A 30 -1.95 4.60 17.99
C ILE A 30 -2.60 5.86 18.61
N THR A 31 -3.93 6.02 18.66
CA THR A 31 -4.67 7.03 19.47
C THR A 31 -6.14 6.68 19.72
N SER A 32 -6.81 7.37 20.66
CA SER A 32 -8.26 7.39 20.80
C SER A 32 -8.89 8.51 19.95
N SER A 33 -9.76 8.13 19.01
CA SER A 33 -10.67 8.95 18.19
C SER A 33 -10.03 10.02 17.28
N HIS A 34 -9.80 9.66 16.02
CA HIS A 34 -9.70 10.62 14.91
C HIS A 34 -10.56 10.12 13.74
N GLU A 35 -11.23 11.03 13.05
CA GLU A 35 -11.91 10.71 11.79
C GLU A 35 -10.88 10.63 10.65
N ILE A 36 -10.98 9.60 9.81
CA ILE A 36 -10.13 9.47 8.63
C ILE A 36 -10.87 10.04 7.42
N PRO A 37 -10.31 11.03 6.72
CA PRO A 37 -10.89 11.49 5.46
C PRO A 37 -10.79 10.37 4.42
N PHE A 38 -11.92 9.68 4.22
CA PHE A 38 -12.13 8.64 3.22
C PHE A 38 -12.80 9.25 2.00
N ASN A 39 -12.05 9.44 0.92
CA ASN A 39 -12.60 10.02 -0.31
C ASN A 39 -12.88 8.90 -1.32
N VAL A 40 -14.15 8.75 -1.68
CA VAL A 40 -14.59 7.82 -2.73
C VAL A 40 -14.98 8.62 -3.97
N LYS A 41 -14.50 8.18 -5.13
CA LYS A 41 -14.98 8.70 -6.42
C LYS A 41 -15.79 7.64 -7.13
N VAL A 42 -17.01 8.00 -7.50
CA VAL A 42 -17.95 7.15 -8.21
C VAL A 42 -18.05 7.49 -9.69
N ASP A 43 -18.63 6.58 -10.45
CA ASP A 43 -18.89 6.73 -11.87
C ASP A 43 -20.22 7.35 -12.26
N LYS A 44 -20.45 7.55 -13.57
CA LYS A 44 -21.71 8.10 -14.04
C LYS A 44 -22.89 7.14 -13.78
N TYR A 45 -22.59 5.90 -13.41
CA TYR A 45 -23.52 4.87 -12.97
C TYR A 45 -23.41 4.61 -11.46
N GLU A 46 -22.80 5.55 -10.71
CA GLU A 46 -22.60 5.50 -9.26
C GLU A 46 -21.70 4.35 -8.76
N GLN A 47 -20.91 3.74 -9.65
CA GLN A 47 -19.97 2.68 -9.26
C GLN A 47 -18.66 3.25 -8.72
N VAL A 48 -18.12 2.68 -7.64
CA VAL A 48 -16.82 3.12 -7.10
C VAL A 48 -15.72 2.80 -8.11
N ARG A 49 -14.93 3.81 -8.45
CA ARG A 49 -13.79 3.67 -9.39
C ARG A 49 -12.45 4.08 -8.82
N GLN A 50 -12.46 4.83 -7.72
CA GLN A 50 -11.27 5.19 -6.98
C GLN A 50 -11.62 5.42 -5.53
N PHE A 51 -10.72 5.04 -4.63
CA PHE A 51 -10.69 5.57 -3.28
C PHE A 51 -9.33 6.17 -2.95
N GLU A 52 -9.34 7.19 -2.11
CA GLU A 52 -8.14 7.85 -1.59
C GLU A 52 -8.31 8.08 -0.10
N ILE A 53 -7.27 7.70 0.64
CA ILE A 53 -7.14 7.96 2.06
C ILE A 53 -5.85 8.74 2.29
N LYS A 54 -5.96 9.76 3.11
CA LYS A 54 -4.84 10.52 3.65
C LYS A 54 -4.96 10.45 5.17
N ILE A 55 -3.90 9.98 5.81
CA ILE A 55 -3.83 9.94 7.26
C ILE A 55 -2.76 10.95 7.66
N ASP A 56 -3.21 12.03 8.29
CA ASP A 56 -2.33 12.93 9.00
C ASP A 56 -1.93 12.26 10.31
N THR A 57 -0.65 11.89 10.42
CA THR A 57 -0.15 11.19 11.60
C THR A 57 0.52 12.13 12.60
N SER A 58 0.45 13.45 12.40
CA SER A 58 1.05 14.46 13.30
C SER A 58 0.59 14.37 14.76
N ASN A 59 -0.66 13.95 14.98
CA ASN A 59 -1.23 13.76 16.32
C ASN A 59 -1.19 12.31 16.81
N ILE A 60 -0.49 11.43 16.08
CA ILE A 60 -0.49 9.99 16.30
C ILE A 60 0.82 9.57 16.97
N LYS A 61 0.74 8.98 18.17
CA LYS A 61 1.93 8.69 19.00
C LYS A 61 2.92 7.76 18.30
N ASN A 62 4.20 8.12 18.26
CA ASN A 62 5.29 7.46 17.50
C ASN A 62 5.21 7.60 15.96
N TYR A 63 4.20 8.27 15.43
CA TYR A 63 4.03 8.55 13.99
C TYR A 63 3.95 10.06 13.73
N GLU A 64 4.25 10.89 14.73
CA GLU A 64 4.12 12.35 14.68
C GLU A 64 4.92 12.96 13.53
N THR A 65 5.99 12.27 13.12
CA THR A 65 6.90 12.69 12.06
C THR A 65 6.59 12.05 10.72
N TYR A 66 5.50 11.29 10.56
CA TYR A 66 5.17 10.64 9.30
C TYR A 66 3.97 11.27 8.61
N ASN A 67 3.74 10.89 7.36
CA ASN A 67 2.50 11.14 6.65
C ASN A 67 2.20 9.94 5.74
N VAL A 68 0.96 9.45 5.81
CA VAL A 68 0.49 8.30 5.04
C VAL A 68 -0.51 8.76 3.99
N LYS A 69 -0.26 8.36 2.74
CA LYS A 69 -1.16 8.60 1.62
C LYS A 69 -1.33 7.32 0.82
N MET A 70 -2.57 6.89 0.66
CA MET A 70 -2.90 5.67 -0.06
C MET A 70 -4.03 5.93 -1.05
N ARG A 71 -3.80 5.53 -2.29
CA ARG A 71 -4.77 5.68 -3.38
C ARG A 71 -4.82 4.39 -4.16
N GLU A 72 -6.02 3.97 -4.52
CA GLU A 72 -6.21 2.84 -5.42
C GLU A 72 -7.39 3.12 -6.36
N ASN A 73 -7.18 2.80 -7.64
CA ASN A 73 -8.21 2.77 -8.65
C ASN A 73 -8.71 1.34 -8.77
N VAL A 74 -10.02 1.16 -8.71
CA VAL A 74 -10.64 -0.16 -8.71
C VAL A 74 -11.75 -0.26 -9.74
N ARG A 75 -12.06 -1.49 -10.12
CA ARG A 75 -13.27 -1.84 -10.86
C ARG A 75 -13.85 -3.10 -10.24
N GLU A 76 -15.13 -3.06 -9.94
CA GLU A 76 -15.88 -4.24 -9.54
C GLU A 76 -16.05 -5.19 -10.73
N GLU A 77 -15.78 -6.48 -10.52
CA GLU A 77 -15.98 -7.54 -11.49
C GLU A 77 -16.65 -8.75 -10.82
N ALA A 78 -17.97 -8.83 -10.89
CA ALA A 78 -18.74 -9.92 -10.27
C ALA A 78 -18.37 -10.12 -8.79
N SER A 79 -17.65 -11.19 -8.45
CA SER A 79 -17.26 -11.54 -7.07
C SER A 79 -15.84 -11.10 -6.69
N ARG A 80 -15.20 -10.25 -7.49
CA ARG A 80 -13.83 -9.78 -7.26
C ARG A 80 -13.69 -8.29 -7.56
N VAL A 81 -12.65 -7.69 -7.02
CA VAL A 81 -12.24 -6.32 -7.33
C VAL A 81 -10.97 -6.37 -8.15
N LYS A 82 -10.99 -5.72 -9.32
CA LYS A 82 -9.78 -5.50 -10.12
C LYS A 82 -9.13 -4.18 -9.69
N SER A 83 -7.88 -4.23 -9.27
CA SER A 83 -7.06 -3.03 -9.12
C SER A 83 -6.55 -2.60 -10.49
N LEU A 84 -6.87 -1.36 -10.86
CA LEU A 84 -6.41 -0.72 -12.11
C LEU A 84 -5.13 0.10 -11.88
N GLY A 85 -4.64 0.13 -10.65
CA GLY A 85 -3.43 0.83 -10.26
C GLY A 85 -3.55 1.43 -8.87
N PHE A 86 -2.45 1.45 -8.14
CA PHE A 86 -2.38 2.00 -6.79
C PHE A 86 -1.09 2.77 -6.56
N SER A 87 -1.12 3.60 -5.52
CA SER A 87 0.05 4.24 -4.94
C SER A 87 -0.13 4.29 -3.44
N TYR A 88 0.67 3.52 -2.72
CA TYR A 88 0.68 3.46 -1.27
C TYR A 88 2.00 4.05 -0.79
N ASN A 89 1.93 5.12 -0.01
CA ASN A 89 3.10 5.86 0.43
C ASN A 89 3.04 6.21 1.91
N ILE A 90 4.14 5.96 2.61
CA ILE A 90 4.44 6.53 3.93
C ILE A 90 5.82 7.18 3.86
N HIS A 91 5.96 8.38 4.40
CA HIS A 91 7.24 9.10 4.42
C HIS A 91 7.38 9.91 5.70
N ASN A 92 8.61 10.06 6.15
CA ASN A 92 8.97 10.95 7.24
C ASN A 92 8.98 12.41 6.73
N LEU A 93 8.42 13.31 7.54
CA LEU A 93 8.31 14.75 7.28
C LEU A 93 9.66 15.46 7.37
N TYR A 94 10.62 14.88 8.09
CA TYR A 94 11.92 15.49 8.39
C TYR A 94 13.10 14.74 7.78
N ASP A 95 12.91 13.49 7.34
CA ASP A 95 13.91 12.70 6.61
C ASP A 95 13.34 12.16 5.29
N LEU A 96 13.74 12.79 4.18
CA LEU A 96 13.27 12.41 2.83
C LEU A 96 13.77 11.03 2.38
N ASN A 97 14.74 10.44 3.09
CA ASN A 97 15.25 9.10 2.79
C ASN A 97 14.53 8.00 3.57
N ASP A 98 13.70 8.39 4.53
CA ASP A 98 12.89 7.50 5.36
C ASP A 98 11.46 7.45 4.80
N PHE A 99 11.27 6.57 3.81
CA PHE A 99 9.99 6.35 3.18
C PHE A 99 9.82 4.92 2.68
N LEU A 100 8.57 4.53 2.51
CA LEU A 100 8.16 3.30 1.87
C LEU A 100 7.04 3.60 0.89
N ARG A 101 7.22 3.20 -0.38
CA ARG A 101 6.22 3.43 -1.41
C ARG A 101 6.09 2.24 -2.36
N PHE A 102 4.87 1.80 -2.57
CA PHE A 102 4.52 0.76 -3.53
C PHE A 102 3.58 1.33 -4.58
N ASP A 103 3.89 1.09 -5.85
CA ASP A 103 3.07 1.53 -6.96
C ASP A 103 2.71 0.36 -7.88
N LEU A 104 1.49 0.43 -8.39
CA LEU A 104 1.06 -0.29 -9.58
C LEU A 104 0.64 0.76 -10.62
N ASP A 105 1.49 1.00 -11.62
CA ASP A 105 1.19 1.90 -12.73
C ASP A 105 1.24 1.14 -14.06
N LEU A 106 0.07 0.70 -14.53
CA LEU A 106 -0.08 -0.03 -15.79
C LEU A 106 0.37 0.79 -17.02
N LYS A 107 0.47 2.13 -16.91
CA LYS A 107 0.98 2.95 -18.02
C LYS A 107 2.47 2.71 -18.27
N LEU A 108 3.20 2.25 -17.26
CA LEU A 108 4.64 1.97 -17.35
C LEU A 108 4.94 0.74 -18.22
N GLU A 109 4.02 -0.23 -18.32
CA GLU A 109 4.20 -1.41 -19.19
C GLU A 109 4.40 -1.00 -20.64
N SER A 110 3.59 -0.05 -21.14
CA SER A 110 3.70 0.45 -22.51
C SER A 110 5.02 1.20 -22.79
N LYS A 111 5.77 1.53 -21.75
CA LYS A 111 7.09 2.17 -21.80
C LYS A 111 8.23 1.19 -21.50
N GLY A 112 7.95 -0.11 -21.33
CA GLY A 112 8.95 -1.14 -21.07
C GLY A 112 9.44 -1.19 -19.62
N PHE A 113 8.71 -0.60 -18.67
CA PHE A 113 9.02 -0.64 -17.25
C PHE A 113 8.03 -1.55 -16.51
N GLU A 114 8.49 -2.20 -15.44
CA GLU A 114 7.64 -3.02 -14.58
C GLU A 114 6.57 -2.15 -13.89
N ALA A 115 5.30 -2.48 -14.12
CA ALA A 115 4.18 -1.71 -13.57
C ALA A 115 4.12 -1.77 -12.05
N LEU A 116 4.40 -2.94 -11.48
CA LEU A 116 4.40 -3.19 -10.04
C LEU A 116 5.81 -3.07 -9.48
N HIS A 117 6.04 -2.09 -8.62
CA HIS A 117 7.36 -1.86 -8.03
C HIS A 117 7.28 -1.15 -6.67
N ALA A 118 8.36 -1.27 -5.92
CA ALA A 118 8.64 -0.47 -4.73
C ALA A 118 9.56 0.69 -5.11
N ASN A 119 9.25 1.91 -4.66
CA ASN A 119 10.16 3.04 -4.80
C ASN A 119 11.14 3.03 -3.62
N ALA A 120 12.41 3.34 -3.90
CA ALA A 120 13.48 3.25 -2.92
C ALA A 120 14.50 4.37 -3.08
N ASN A 121 15.16 4.74 -1.98
CA ASN A 121 16.32 5.63 -2.02
C ASN A 121 17.48 4.94 -2.79
N LYS A 122 17.92 5.55 -3.89
CA LYS A 122 18.95 5.00 -4.78
C LYS A 122 20.31 4.82 -4.10
N GLU A 123 20.70 5.71 -3.19
CA GLU A 123 22.00 5.63 -2.51
C GLU A 123 22.06 4.43 -1.57
N LYS A 124 20.97 4.19 -0.81
CA LYS A 124 20.83 3.07 0.12
C LYS A 124 20.62 1.74 -0.59
N TRP A 125 19.75 1.71 -1.60
CA TRP A 125 19.28 0.47 -2.24
C TRP A 125 19.87 0.22 -3.63
N LYS A 126 20.75 1.11 -4.12
CA LYS A 126 21.40 1.07 -5.44
C LYS A 126 20.44 1.21 -6.64
N LYS A 127 19.13 1.37 -6.40
CA LYS A 127 18.08 1.46 -7.41
C LYS A 127 16.89 2.28 -6.89
N GLU A 128 16.17 2.92 -7.80
CA GLU A 128 14.99 3.75 -7.49
C GLU A 128 13.68 2.94 -7.53
N HIS A 129 13.61 1.92 -8.39
CA HIS A 129 12.45 1.04 -8.53
C HIS A 129 12.88 -0.41 -8.29
N LEU A 130 12.50 -0.96 -7.15
CA LEU A 130 12.74 -2.34 -6.77
C LEU A 130 11.58 -3.22 -7.23
N ILE A 131 11.89 -4.31 -7.92
CA ILE A 131 10.92 -5.23 -8.51
C ILE A 131 11.11 -6.64 -7.93
N TYR A 132 9.99 -7.33 -7.69
CA TYR A 132 9.99 -8.72 -7.27
C TYR A 132 10.03 -9.65 -8.50
N PRO A 133 10.79 -10.75 -8.49
CA PRO A 133 11.71 -11.20 -7.43
C PRO A 133 13.17 -10.73 -7.61
N SER A 134 13.45 -9.88 -8.60
CA SER A 134 14.83 -9.63 -9.04
C SER A 134 15.64 -8.71 -8.11
N ASP A 135 15.01 -7.70 -7.49
CA ASP A 135 15.69 -6.81 -6.54
C ASP A 135 15.34 -7.13 -5.07
N ILE A 136 14.09 -7.52 -4.81
CA ILE A 136 13.57 -7.80 -3.46
C ILE A 136 12.83 -9.15 -3.44
N ASN A 137 12.87 -9.84 -2.30
CA ASN A 137 12.11 -11.09 -2.08
C ASN A 137 10.65 -10.85 -1.61
N LEU A 138 10.25 -9.59 -1.44
CA LEU A 138 8.91 -9.21 -1.01
C LEU A 138 7.94 -9.31 -2.20
N ASN A 139 7.05 -10.32 -2.20
CA ASN A 139 6.14 -10.57 -3.32
C ASN A 139 4.99 -9.56 -3.41
N LEU A 140 5.26 -8.43 -4.07
CA LEU A 140 4.31 -7.33 -4.24
C LEU A 140 3.05 -7.72 -5.02
N THR A 141 3.00 -8.86 -5.72
CA THR A 141 1.77 -9.29 -6.41
C THR A 141 0.63 -9.65 -5.45
N LYS A 142 0.97 -9.90 -4.18
CA LYS A 142 0.01 -10.17 -3.10
C LYS A 142 -0.39 -8.92 -2.32
N LEU A 143 0.17 -7.76 -2.66
CA LEU A 143 -0.06 -6.52 -1.94
C LEU A 143 -1.44 -5.95 -2.28
N ASN A 144 -2.23 -5.65 -1.26
CA ASN A 144 -3.46 -4.88 -1.38
C ASN A 144 -3.44 -3.74 -0.34
N TYR A 145 -4.46 -2.89 -0.35
CA TYR A 145 -4.54 -1.76 0.58
C TYR A 145 -4.37 -2.19 2.05
N TYR A 146 -5.09 -3.23 2.47
CA TYR A 146 -5.06 -3.70 3.85
C TYR A 146 -3.65 -4.15 4.26
N LYS A 147 -2.98 -4.93 3.41
CA LYS A 147 -1.61 -5.41 3.66
C LYS A 147 -0.60 -4.26 3.69
N ALA A 148 -0.77 -3.25 2.83
CA ALA A 148 0.08 -2.07 2.84
C ALA A 148 -0.03 -1.29 4.17
N ILE A 149 -1.24 -1.14 4.74
CA ILE A 149 -1.42 -0.55 6.08
C ILE A 149 -0.66 -1.32 7.15
N LEU A 150 -0.78 -2.65 7.16
CA LEU A 150 -0.05 -3.47 8.15
C LEU A 150 1.47 -3.35 7.99
N ILE A 151 1.96 -3.28 6.75
CA ILE A 151 3.38 -3.05 6.46
C ILE A 151 3.80 -1.68 7.01
N PHE A 152 3.03 -0.61 6.78
CA PHE A 152 3.34 0.73 7.28
C PHE A 152 3.34 0.80 8.80
N LEU A 153 2.40 0.11 9.46
CA LEU A 153 2.40 -0.02 10.91
C LEU A 153 3.70 -0.67 11.40
N LYS A 154 4.11 -1.78 10.79
CA LYS A 154 5.34 -2.46 11.17
C LYS A 154 6.58 -1.63 10.90
N TYR A 155 6.65 -1.00 9.74
CA TYR A 155 7.76 -0.14 9.31
C TYR A 155 8.10 0.92 10.35
N VAL A 156 7.11 1.69 10.80
CA VAL A 156 7.35 2.75 11.79
C VAL A 156 7.64 2.19 13.18
N SER A 157 7.02 1.08 13.56
CA SER A 157 7.23 0.46 14.89
C SER A 157 8.61 -0.21 15.06
N ARG A 158 9.35 -0.45 13.97
CA ARG A 158 10.60 -1.23 13.97
C ARG A 158 11.68 -0.62 13.08
N ALA A 159 12.50 0.25 13.67
CA ALA A 159 13.62 0.88 12.98
C ALA A 159 14.71 -0.09 12.46
N SER A 160 14.79 -1.32 12.99
CA SER A 160 15.80 -2.31 12.59
C SER A 160 15.43 -3.16 11.38
N ASP A 161 14.14 -3.27 11.04
CA ASP A 161 13.64 -4.24 10.07
C ASP A 161 13.07 -3.48 8.86
N HIS A 162 13.73 -3.51 7.71
CA HIS A 162 13.26 -2.79 6.51
C HIS A 162 12.56 -3.74 5.52
N PRO A 163 11.40 -3.38 4.92
CA PRO A 163 10.70 -4.24 3.96
C PRO A 163 11.54 -4.67 2.74
N TYR A 164 12.52 -3.84 2.36
CA TYR A 164 13.40 -4.07 1.22
C TYR A 164 14.69 -4.85 1.59
N ASP A 165 14.96 -5.05 2.88
CA ASP A 165 16.12 -5.84 3.32
C ASP A 165 15.77 -7.32 3.38
N ASN A 166 16.27 -8.09 2.40
CA ASN A 166 16.00 -9.52 2.28
C ASN A 166 16.45 -10.35 3.49
N THR A 167 17.30 -9.81 4.38
CA THR A 167 17.78 -10.50 5.58
C THR A 167 16.88 -10.29 6.81
N THR A 168 16.16 -9.17 6.88
CA THR A 168 15.36 -8.78 8.05
C THR A 168 13.85 -8.69 7.76
N ASN A 169 13.43 -8.86 6.50
CA ASN A 169 12.04 -8.59 6.11
C ASN A 169 11.03 -9.74 6.30
N ALA A 170 11.36 -10.79 7.05
CA ALA A 170 10.50 -11.96 7.22
C ALA A 170 9.07 -11.59 7.70
N VAL A 171 8.97 -10.64 8.64
CA VAL A 171 7.67 -10.17 9.16
C VAL A 171 6.78 -9.54 8.07
N TYR A 172 7.37 -8.90 7.06
CA TYR A 172 6.61 -8.30 5.95
C TYR A 172 6.14 -9.35 4.95
N GLN A 173 6.94 -10.40 4.74
CA GLN A 173 6.52 -11.55 3.94
C GLN A 173 5.33 -12.28 4.59
N GLU A 174 5.34 -12.44 5.91
CA GLU A 174 4.21 -13.00 6.65
C GLU A 174 2.92 -12.19 6.46
N ILE A 175 3.01 -10.86 6.49
CA ILE A 175 1.86 -9.97 6.22
C ILE A 175 1.29 -10.21 4.82
N LEU A 176 2.15 -10.33 3.80
CA LEU A 176 1.71 -10.54 2.42
C LEU A 176 1.11 -11.93 2.19
N ASN A 177 1.58 -12.93 2.92
CA ASN A 177 1.13 -14.32 2.79
C ASN A 177 -0.09 -14.66 3.64
N LYS A 178 -0.55 -13.75 4.50
CA LYS A 178 -1.73 -13.97 5.33
C LYS A 178 -2.98 -14.13 4.45
N GLU A 179 -3.67 -15.25 4.59
CA GLU A 179 -4.94 -15.52 3.91
C GLU A 179 -6.12 -14.80 4.57
N GLY A 180 -7.19 -14.59 3.81
CA GLY A 180 -8.44 -14.00 4.31
C GLY A 180 -8.43 -12.48 4.42
N ILE A 181 -7.44 -11.82 3.80
CA ILE A 181 -7.39 -10.35 3.67
C ILE A 181 -6.67 -9.92 2.39
#